data_AF-A0A968JGA8-F1
#
_entry.id   AF-A0A968JGA8-F1
#
_cell.length_a   1.000
_cell.length_b   1.000
_cell.length_c   1.000
_cell.angle_alpha   90.00
_cell.angle_beta   90.00
_cell.angle_gamma   90.00
#
_symmetry.space_group_name_H-M   'P 1'
#
loop_
_entity.id
_entity.type
_entity.pdbx_description
1 polymer ?
#
loop_
_entity_poly.entity_id
_entity_poly.type
_entity_poly.pdbx_seq_one_letter_code
_entity_poly.pdbx_strand_id
1 'polypeptide(L)'
;MSVSKNDRSISKEEKINMIERDFEEAMQLEIPQLNRNMIIISTLASISTLIGLLGTVTGMIAAFSALARVGAPDAVGLAGGISQALVTTALGISTAAVAIVFFNYFSNQIDKITFAIDEATFSILNSLKKAFALEEGILVEDNKIVSSN
;
A
#
# COMPACT_ATOMS: atom_id res chain seq x y z
N MET A 1 0.88 -28.09 52.98
CA MET A 1 0.37 -26.71 53.08
C MET A 1 1.17 -25.86 52.09
N SER A 2 0.48 -25.42 51.05
CA SER A 2 0.96 -24.72 49.87
C SER A 2 1.52 -23.33 50.17
N VAL A 3 2.73 -23.04 49.71
CA VAL A 3 3.06 -21.72 49.14
C VAL A 3 4.00 -21.94 47.95
N SER A 4 3.41 -22.26 46.80
CA SER A 4 4.05 -22.01 45.50
C SER A 4 3.99 -20.50 45.27
N LYS A 5 5.07 -19.79 45.59
CA LYS A 5 5.29 -18.44 45.08
C LYS A 5 5.68 -18.58 43.61
N ASN A 6 4.68 -18.62 42.75
CA ASN A 6 4.86 -18.37 41.33
C ASN A 6 5.18 -16.88 41.18
N ASP A 7 6.45 -16.50 41.34
CA ASP A 7 6.93 -15.16 41.05
C ASP A 7 6.77 -14.91 39.55
N ARG A 8 5.65 -14.29 39.18
CA ARG A 8 5.39 -13.75 37.83
C ARG A 8 6.21 -12.47 37.60
N SER A 9 7.51 -12.48 37.90
CA SER A 9 8.38 -11.37 37.55
C SER A 9 8.86 -11.57 36.12
N ILE A 10 8.00 -11.23 35.15
CA ILE A 10 8.42 -11.09 33.76
C ILE A 10 9.62 -10.12 33.76
N SER A 11 10.77 -10.57 33.25
CA SER A 11 12.00 -9.76 33.18
C SER A 11 11.70 -8.42 32.49
N LYS A 12 12.38 -7.34 32.87
CA LYS A 12 12.20 -6.01 32.24
C LYS A 12 12.41 -6.08 30.72
N GLU A 13 13.40 -6.86 30.27
CA GLU A 13 13.63 -7.12 28.84
C GLU A 13 12.46 -7.88 28.19
N GLU A 14 11.90 -8.85 28.91
CA GLU A 14 10.77 -9.62 28.41
C GLU A 14 9.49 -8.76 28.33
N LYS A 15 9.30 -7.78 29.23
CA LYS A 15 8.24 -6.78 29.10
C LYS A 15 8.41 -5.87 27.88
N ILE A 16 9.65 -5.45 27.59
CA ILE A 16 9.94 -4.62 26.40
C ILE A 16 9.67 -5.41 25.13
N ASN A 17 10.10 -6.67 25.09
CA ASN A 17 9.85 -7.56 23.94
C ASN A 17 8.36 -7.86 23.77
N MET A 18 7.58 -7.95 24.85
CA MET A 18 6.11 -8.07 24.76
C MET A 18 5.49 -6.81 24.15
N ILE A 19 5.90 -5.62 24.58
CA ILE A 19 5.39 -4.35 24.02
C ILE A 19 5.77 -4.22 22.53
N GLU A 20 6.99 -4.58 22.14
CA GLU A 20 7.43 -4.59 20.74
C GLU A 20 6.55 -5.53 19.89
N ARG A 21 6.31 -6.74 20.39
CA ARG A 21 5.41 -7.70 19.72
C ARG A 21 3.97 -7.21 19.62
N ASP A 22 3.43 -6.60 20.68
CA ASP A 22 2.07 -6.06 20.66
C ASP A 22 1.93 -4.93 19.61
N PHE A 23 2.97 -4.10 19.45
CA PHE A 23 3.04 -3.08 18.40
C PHE A 23 3.09 -3.70 17.00
N GLU A 24 3.96 -4.70 16.79
CA GLU A 24 4.06 -5.41 15.51
C GLU A 24 2.72 -6.08 15.12
N GLU A 25 2.05 -6.74 16.08
CA GLU A 25 0.74 -7.37 15.85
C GLU A 25 -0.33 -6.33 15.50
N ALA A 26 -0.35 -5.17 16.17
CA ALA A 26 -1.27 -4.08 15.85
C ALA A 26 -1.03 -3.53 14.43
N MET A 27 0.25 -3.30 14.06
CA MET A 27 0.60 -2.83 12.72
C MET A 27 0.23 -3.82 11.62
N GLN A 28 0.39 -5.13 11.87
CA GLN A 28 0.01 -6.18 10.93
C GLN A 28 -1.49 -6.16 10.58
N LEU A 29 -2.34 -5.61 11.45
CA LEU A 29 -3.77 -5.47 11.20
C LEU A 29 -4.13 -4.13 10.56
N GLU A 30 -3.46 -3.04 10.92
CA GLU A 30 -3.78 -1.67 10.48
C GLU A 30 -3.22 -1.34 9.10
N ILE A 31 -1.96 -1.69 8.81
CA ILE A 31 -1.32 -1.36 7.52
C ILE A 31 -2.06 -2.01 6.32
N PRO A 32 -2.51 -3.28 6.38
CA PRO A 32 -3.32 -3.85 5.31
C PRO A 32 -4.68 -3.18 5.15
N GLN A 33 -5.28 -2.69 6.22
CA GLN A 33 -6.57 -1.96 6.14
C GLN A 33 -6.41 -0.62 5.42
N LEU A 34 -5.31 0.10 5.65
CA LEU A 34 -4.97 1.31 4.89
C LEU A 34 -4.77 1.00 3.40
N ASN A 35 -4.11 -0.12 3.08
CA ASN A 35 -3.87 -0.57 1.71
C ASN A 35 -5.13 -1.10 1.00
N ARG A 36 -6.17 -1.51 1.73
CA ARG A 36 -7.40 -2.09 1.14
C ARG A 36 -8.04 -1.17 0.09
N ASN A 37 -8.08 0.13 0.35
CA ASN A 37 -8.67 1.11 -0.56
C ASN A 37 -7.78 1.34 -1.81
N MET A 38 -6.48 1.07 -1.73
CA MET A 38 -5.55 1.20 -2.86
C MET A 38 -5.76 0.13 -3.91
N ILE A 39 -6.14 -1.09 -3.49
CA ILE A 39 -6.47 -2.19 -4.40
C ILE A 39 -7.61 -1.80 -5.34
N ILE A 40 -8.59 -1.03 -4.86
CA ILE A 40 -9.72 -0.55 -5.67
C ILE A 40 -9.22 0.40 -6.77
N ILE A 41 -8.33 1.34 -6.45
CA ILE A 41 -7.78 2.28 -7.44
C ILE A 41 -6.98 1.55 -8.52
N SER A 42 -6.14 0.59 -8.12
CA SER A 42 -5.37 -0.24 -9.05
C SER A 42 -6.27 -1.07 -9.98
N THR A 43 -7.35 -1.62 -9.41
CA THR A 43 -8.35 -2.38 -10.17
C THR A 43 -9.08 -1.47 -11.17
N LEU A 44 -9.46 -0.26 -10.76
CA LEU A 44 -10.11 0.72 -11.65
C LEU A 44 -9.20 1.15 -12.80
N ALA A 45 -7.90 1.36 -12.55
CA ALA A 45 -6.93 1.66 -13.60
C ALA A 45 -6.86 0.54 -14.64
N SER A 46 -6.85 -0.72 -14.17
CA SER A 46 -6.84 -1.91 -15.02
C SER A 46 -8.13 -2.03 -15.84
N ILE A 47 -9.29 -1.88 -15.20
CA ILE A 47 -10.60 -1.93 -15.86
C ILE A 47 -10.74 -0.81 -16.90
N SER A 48 -10.29 0.41 -16.61
CA SER A 48 -10.31 1.53 -17.55
C SER A 48 -9.59 1.19 -18.86
N THR A 49 -8.43 0.55 -18.77
CA THR A 49 -7.64 0.13 -19.93
C THR A 49 -8.37 -0.97 -20.71
N LEU A 50 -8.97 -1.93 -20.01
CA LEU A 50 -9.77 -3.00 -20.63
C LEU A 50 -11.01 -2.45 -21.35
N ILE A 51 -11.66 -1.43 -20.78
CA ILE A 51 -12.79 -0.73 -21.42
C ILE A 51 -12.32 0.00 -22.70
N GLY A 52 -11.14 0.64 -22.66
CA GLY A 52 -10.54 1.27 -23.84
C GLY A 52 -10.29 0.26 -24.98
N LEU A 53 -9.73 -0.91 -24.64
CA LEU A 53 -9.53 -2.02 -25.56
C LEU A 53 -10.85 -2.60 -26.09
N LEU A 54 -11.87 -2.75 -25.24
CA LEU A 54 -13.21 -3.17 -25.70
C LEU A 54 -13.77 -2.16 -26.70
N GLY A 55 -13.56 -0.86 -26.45
CA GLY A 55 -13.90 0.22 -27.36
C GLY A 55 -13.29 0.07 -28.75
N THR A 56 -12.02 -0.35 -28.85
CA THR A 56 -11.40 -0.59 -30.16
C THR A 56 -12.05 -1.74 -30.90
N VAL A 57 -12.32 -2.84 -30.21
CA VAL A 57 -12.97 -4.00 -30.80
C VAL A 57 -14.35 -3.61 -31.35
N THR A 58 -15.15 -2.89 -30.57
CA THR A 58 -16.48 -2.44 -31.01
C THR A 58 -16.42 -1.45 -32.19
N GLY A 59 -15.49 -0.49 -32.19
CA GLY A 59 -15.31 0.47 -33.28
C GLY A 59 -14.81 -0.19 -34.57
N MET A 60 -13.91 -1.17 -34.48
CA MET A 60 -13.45 -1.95 -35.62
C MET A 60 -14.56 -2.84 -36.19
N ILE A 61 -15.41 -3.45 -35.34
CA ILE A 61 -16.59 -4.20 -35.80
C ILE A 61 -17.54 -3.28 -36.57
N ALA A 62 -17.78 -2.06 -36.08
CA ALA A 62 -18.61 -1.08 -36.76
C ALA A 62 -18.00 -0.68 -38.12
N ALA A 63 -16.69 -0.45 -38.18
CA ALA A 63 -15.96 -0.10 -39.39
C ALA A 63 -16.09 -1.18 -40.48
N PHE A 64 -15.87 -2.45 -40.12
CA PHE A 64 -16.02 -3.57 -41.07
C PHE A 64 -17.48 -3.84 -41.44
N SER A 65 -18.42 -3.60 -40.52
CA SER A 65 -19.85 -3.73 -40.81
C SER A 65 -20.35 -2.66 -41.79
N ALA A 66 -19.76 -1.46 -41.78
CA ALA A 66 -20.05 -0.43 -42.79
C ALA A 66 -19.56 -0.86 -44.18
N LEU A 67 -18.36 -1.44 -44.25
CA LEU A 67 -17.79 -1.98 -45.48
C LEU A 67 -18.60 -3.15 -46.05
N ALA A 68 -19.15 -4.03 -45.20
CA ALA A 68 -19.91 -5.21 -45.63
C ALA A 68 -21.33 -4.90 -46.11
N ARG A 69 -21.91 -3.76 -45.74
CA ARG A 69 -23.32 -3.40 -46.05
C ARG A 69 -23.52 -2.75 -47.41
N VAL A 70 -22.46 -2.19 -47.99
CA VAL A 70 -22.54 -1.44 -49.24
C VAL A 70 -21.77 -2.21 -50.31
N GLY A 71 -22.39 -2.50 -51.45
CA GLY A 71 -21.75 -3.16 -52.60
C GLY A 71 -20.62 -2.33 -53.25
N ALA A 72 -20.31 -1.16 -52.70
CA ALA A 72 -19.19 -0.28 -53.01
C ALA A 72 -18.53 0.18 -51.69
N PRO A 73 -17.23 0.53 -51.67
CA PRO A 73 -16.52 0.85 -50.44
C PRO A 73 -17.09 2.11 -49.76
N ASP A 74 -17.75 1.97 -48.60
CA ASP A 74 -18.11 3.09 -47.72
C ASP A 74 -16.90 3.55 -46.91
N ALA A 75 -16.04 4.35 -47.54
CA ALA A 75 -14.83 4.88 -46.93
C ALA A 75 -15.11 5.80 -45.73
N VAL A 76 -16.25 6.50 -45.71
CA VAL A 76 -16.62 7.42 -44.63
C VAL A 76 -17.06 6.64 -43.40
N GLY A 77 -17.91 5.63 -43.55
CA GLY A 77 -18.32 4.74 -42.46
C GLY A 77 -17.15 3.96 -41.86
N LEU A 78 -16.24 3.48 -42.72
CA LEU A 78 -15.00 2.83 -42.29
C LEU A 78 -14.12 3.76 -41.45
N ALA A 79 -13.84 4.97 -41.95
CA ALA A 79 -13.03 5.96 -41.24
C ALA A 79 -13.68 6.39 -39.92
N GLY A 80 -15.01 6.49 -39.86
CA GLY A 80 -15.75 6.78 -38.64
C GLY A 80 -15.56 5.71 -37.55
N GLY A 81 -15.69 4.42 -37.90
CA GLY A 81 -15.49 3.33 -36.93
C GLY A 81 -14.05 3.25 -36.40
N ILE A 82 -13.06 3.48 -37.26
CA ILE A 82 -11.64 3.54 -36.85
C ILE A 82 -11.40 4.74 -35.93
N SER A 83 -11.94 5.92 -36.27
CA SER A 83 -11.81 7.11 -35.44
C SER A 83 -12.41 6.88 -34.04
N GLN A 84 -13.60 6.27 -33.96
CA GLN A 84 -14.25 5.96 -32.69
C GLN A 84 -13.44 4.96 -31.85
N ALA A 85 -12.82 3.95 -32.48
CA ALA A 85 -11.89 3.04 -31.81
C ALA A 85 -10.70 3.78 -31.18
N LEU A 86 -10.08 4.69 -31.94
CA LEU A 86 -8.92 5.46 -31.48
C LEU A 86 -9.27 6.41 -30.33
N VAL A 87 -10.38 7.14 -30.42
CA VAL A 87 -10.84 8.05 -29.35
C VAL A 87 -11.11 7.27 -28.06
N THR A 88 -11.76 6.10 -28.15
CA THR A 88 -12.07 5.29 -26.96
C THR A 88 -10.81 4.75 -26.29
N THR A 89 -9.77 4.42 -27.07
CA THR A 89 -8.45 4.03 -26.54
C THR A 89 -7.77 5.18 -25.82
N ALA A 90 -7.76 6.36 -26.46
CA ALA A 90 -7.14 7.54 -25.89
C ALA A 90 -7.78 7.88 -24.53
N LEU A 91 -9.11 7.79 -24.42
CA LEU A 91 -9.82 7.97 -23.16
C LEU A 91 -9.48 6.88 -22.14
N GLY A 92 -9.54 5.61 -22.51
CA GLY A 92 -9.26 4.49 -21.60
C GLY A 92 -7.85 4.53 -21.00
N ILE A 93 -6.84 4.86 -21.82
CA ILE A 93 -5.45 5.03 -21.38
C ILE A 93 -5.28 6.30 -20.54
N SER A 94 -5.89 7.42 -20.93
CA SER A 94 -5.79 8.68 -20.18
C SER A 94 -6.37 8.53 -18.77
N THR A 95 -7.55 7.92 -18.65
CA THR A 95 -8.17 7.64 -17.35
C THR A 95 -7.35 6.66 -16.51
N ALA A 96 -6.77 5.61 -17.12
CA ALA A 96 -5.89 4.68 -16.42
C ALA A 96 -4.63 5.37 -15.90
N ALA A 97 -4.01 6.25 -16.71
CA ALA A 97 -2.82 6.99 -16.31
C ALA A 97 -3.09 7.88 -15.09
N VAL A 98 -4.21 8.60 -15.10
CA VAL A 98 -4.64 9.42 -13.95
C VAL A 98 -4.86 8.56 -12.71
N ALA A 99 -5.55 7.43 -12.83
CA ALA A 99 -5.78 6.51 -11.70
C ALA A 99 -4.46 5.97 -11.11
N ILE A 100 -3.47 5.65 -11.95
CA ILE A 100 -2.14 5.19 -11.50
C ILE A 100 -1.39 6.31 -10.76
N VAL A 101 -1.47 7.55 -11.22
CA VAL A 101 -0.86 8.70 -10.52
C VAL A 101 -1.44 8.84 -9.12
N PHE A 102 -2.77 8.75 -8.98
CA PHE A 102 -3.42 8.78 -7.67
C PHE A 102 -3.02 7.59 -6.80
N PHE A 103 -2.99 6.37 -7.35
CA PHE A 103 -2.53 5.18 -6.63
C PHE A 103 -1.12 5.39 -6.04
N ASN A 104 -0.18 5.88 -6.85
CA ASN A 104 1.18 6.14 -6.40
C ASN A 104 1.25 7.24 -5.32
N TYR A 105 0.45 8.31 -5.47
CA TYR A 105 0.38 9.38 -4.48
C TYR A 105 -0.11 8.86 -3.12
N PHE A 106 -1.19 8.10 -3.10
CA PHE A 106 -1.74 7.55 -1.86
C PHE A 106 -0.86 6.43 -1.28
N SER A 107 -0.25 5.58 -2.11
CA SER A 107 0.72 4.58 -1.66
C SER A 107 1.87 5.25 -0.89
N ASN A 108 2.46 6.30 -1.46
CA ASN A 108 3.52 7.06 -0.79
C ASN A 108 3.06 7.69 0.53
N GLN A 109 1.79 8.09 0.64
CA GLN A 109 1.24 8.62 1.89
C GLN A 109 1.07 7.53 2.95
N ILE A 110 0.65 6.32 2.57
CA ILE A 110 0.59 5.17 3.47
C ILE A 110 1.99 4.81 3.96
N ASP A 111 2.97 4.77 3.05
CA ASP A 111 4.37 4.47 3.42
C ASP A 111 4.90 5.46 4.46
N LYS A 112 4.64 6.76 4.28
CA LYS A 112 5.03 7.78 5.28
C LYS A 112 4.39 7.55 6.65
N ILE A 113 3.13 7.11 6.69
CA ILE A 113 2.44 6.80 7.95
C ILE A 113 3.10 5.59 8.60
N THR A 114 3.38 4.54 7.83
CA THR A 114 4.09 3.34 8.31
C THR A 114 5.45 3.72 8.89
N PHE A 115 6.25 4.50 8.17
CA PHE A 115 7.55 4.96 8.66
C PHE A 115 7.45 5.79 9.94
N ALA A 116 6.44 6.66 10.05
CA ALA A 116 6.22 7.44 11.27
C ALA A 116 5.85 6.55 12.47
N ILE A 117 5.08 5.49 12.25
CA ILE A 117 4.73 4.50 13.29
C ILE A 117 5.97 3.73 13.73
N ASP A 118 6.82 3.29 12.79
CA ASP A 118 8.07 2.58 13.09
C ASP A 118 9.01 3.45 13.92
N GLU A 119 9.19 4.72 13.54
CA GLU A 119 10.03 5.68 14.26
C GLU A 119 9.49 5.95 15.68
N ALA A 120 8.18 6.12 15.82
CA ALA A 120 7.55 6.30 17.12
C ALA A 120 7.73 5.07 18.01
N THR A 121 7.53 3.87 17.48
CA THR A 121 7.72 2.59 18.18
C THR A 121 9.17 2.46 18.65
N PHE A 122 10.14 2.71 17.77
CA PHE A 122 11.56 2.66 18.11
C PHE A 122 11.92 3.65 19.22
N SER A 123 11.42 4.89 19.14
CA SER A 123 11.65 5.93 20.15
C SER A 123 11.09 5.54 21.52
N ILE A 124 9.88 4.98 21.56
CA ILE A 124 9.24 4.48 22.78
C ILE A 124 10.05 3.33 23.39
N LEU A 125 10.40 2.32 22.59
CA LEU A 125 11.18 1.17 23.06
C LEU A 125 12.55 1.59 23.60
N ASN A 126 13.24 2.51 22.92
CA ASN A 126 14.52 3.04 23.37
C ASN A 126 14.38 3.83 24.68
N SER A 127 13.33 4.64 24.80
CA SER A 127 13.05 5.40 26.03
C SER A 127 12.75 4.47 27.22
N LEU A 128 11.99 3.40 26.99
CA LEU A 128 11.72 2.36 28.00
C LEU A 128 13.00 1.63 28.40
N LYS A 129 13.83 1.20 27.44
CA LYS A 129 15.13 0.56 27.70
C LYS A 129 16.02 1.45 28.59
N LYS A 130 16.11 2.75 28.27
CA LYS A 130 16.87 3.72 29.08
C LYS A 130 16.28 3.88 30.48
N ALA A 131 14.97 4.04 30.62
CA ALA A 131 14.32 4.19 31.92
C ALA A 131 14.58 2.98 32.84
N PHE A 132 14.55 1.76 32.29
CA PHE A 132 14.83 0.55 33.05
C PHE A 132 16.30 0.42 33.47
N ALA A 133 17.24 0.83 32.63
CA ALA A 133 18.67 0.84 32.94
C ALA A 133 19.02 1.81 34.10
N LEU A 134 18.36 2.97 34.13
CA LEU A 134 18.53 3.96 35.21
C LEU A 134 18.02 3.42 36.56
N GLU A 135 16.97 2.62 36.57
CA GLU A 135 16.42 1.97 37.77
C GLU A 135 17.37 0.93 38.39
N GLU A 136 18.30 0.37 37.61
CA GLU A 136 19.34 -0.56 38.10
C GLU A 136 20.59 0.15 38.62
N GLY A 137 20.60 1.49 38.65
CA GLY A 137 21.77 2.27 39.05
C GLY A 137 22.92 2.20 38.03
N ILE A 138 22.65 1.73 36.81
CA ILE A 138 23.61 1.70 35.72
C ILE A 138 23.55 3.06 35.02
N LEU A 139 24.60 3.86 35.18
CA LEU A 139 24.76 5.11 34.42
C LEU A 139 24.96 4.75 32.95
N VAL A 140 23.95 4.98 32.12
CA VAL A 140 24.07 4.91 30.67
C VAL A 140 24.72 6.20 30.22
N GLU A 141 26.06 6.21 30.18
CA GLU A 141 26.82 7.23 29.46
C GLU A 141 27.06 6.75 28.03
N ASP A 142 26.84 7.65 27.07
CA ASP A 142 26.91 7.50 25.61
C ASP A 142 27.53 6.19 25.08
N ASN A 143 26.65 5.25 24.74
CA ASN A 143 26.91 4.15 23.80
C ASN A 143 28.16 3.27 24.07
N LYS A 144 28.65 3.19 25.32
CA LYS A 144 29.60 2.16 25.75
C LYS A 144 29.32 1.72 27.19
N ILE A 145 29.09 0.42 27.35
CA ILE A 145 29.08 -0.24 28.67
C ILE A 145 30.53 -0.24 29.17
N VAL A 146 30.89 0.68 30.06
CA VAL A 146 32.17 0.64 30.78
C VAL A 146 31.89 0.15 32.19
N SER A 147 32.30 -1.09 32.46
CA SER A 147 32.36 -1.66 33.80
C SER A 147 33.51 -1.01 34.57
N SER A 148 33.22 -0.43 35.74
CA SER A 148 34.25 -0.08 36.72
C SER A 148 34.59 -1.33 37.55
N ASN A 149 35.54 -2.12 37.05
CA ASN A 149 36.58 -2.79 37.85
C ASN A 149 37.66 -3.37 36.94
#